data_AF-A0A7X8DLK2-F1
#
_entry.id   AF-A0A7X8DLK2-F1
#
_cell.length_a   1.000
_cell.length_b   1.000
_cell.length_c   1.000
_cell.angle_alpha   90.00
_cell.angle_beta   90.00
_cell.angle_gamma   90.00
#
_symmetry.space_group_name_H-M   'P 1'
#
loop_
_entity.id
_entity.type
_entity.pdbx_description
1 polymer ?
#
loop_
_entity_poly.entity_id
_entity_poly.type
_entity_poly.pdbx_seq_one_letter_code
_entity_poly.pdbx_strand_id
1 'polypeptide(L)' 'MHIRKLIAPIMVTLIMLLYFISIIVGITSLSGFPGASILGVIIPLILIGFSISALIDRIKEIKEGEEDDLSKY' A
#
# COMPACT_ATOMS: atom_id res chain seq x y z
N MET A 1 -3.00 23.01 -5.83
CA MET A 1 -2.18 22.73 -4.62
C MET A 1 -2.43 21.29 -4.16
N HIS A 2 -2.06 20.29 -4.97
CA HIS A 2 -2.63 18.92 -4.89
C HIS A 2 -1.75 17.91 -4.15
N ILE A 3 -0.43 18.14 -4.10
CA ILE A 3 0.52 17.22 -3.46
C ILE A 3 0.23 17.06 -1.97
N ARG A 4 -0.23 18.11 -1.28
CA ARG A 4 -0.48 18.06 0.17
C ARG A 4 -1.54 17.05 0.60
N LYS A 5 -2.62 16.87 -0.18
CA LYS A 5 -3.67 15.89 0.11
C LYS A 5 -3.20 14.44 -0.13
N LEU A 6 -2.22 14.26 -1.02
CA LEU A 6 -1.62 12.97 -1.33
C LEU A 6 -0.52 12.54 -0.34
N ILE A 7 0.07 13.47 0.42
CA ILE A 7 1.12 13.14 1.39
C ILE A 7 0.62 12.11 2.40
N ALA A 8 -0.59 12.30 2.95
CA ALA A 8 -1.14 11.41 3.97
C ALA A 8 -1.32 9.97 3.47
N PRO A 9 -2.05 9.68 2.37
CA PRO A 9 -2.21 8.32 1.87
C PRO A 9 -0.87 7.71 1.42
N ILE A 10 0.02 8.47 0.79
CA ILE A 10 1.35 7.98 0.38
C ILE A 10 2.18 7.58 1.60
N MET A 11 2.25 8.44 2.63
CA MET A 11 2.96 8.16 3.88
C MET A 11 2.49 6.86 4.53
N VAL A 12 1.17 6.68 4.66
CA VAL A 12 0.59 5.48 5.27
C VAL A 12 0.94 4.23 4.45
N THR A 13 0.79 4.29 3.13
CA THR A 13 1.15 3.15 2.27
C THR A 13 2.64 2.82 2.30
N LEU A 14 3.52 3.81 2.40
CA LEU A 14 4.96 3.59 2.50
C LEU A 14 5.34 2.89 3.81
N ILE A 15 4.78 3.33 4.94
CA ILE A 15 4.97 2.70 6.25
C ILE A 15 4.46 1.26 6.21
N MET A 16 3.30 1.03 5.60
CA MET A 16 2.71 -0.31 5.50
C MET A 16 3.55 -1.24 4.60
N LEU A 17 4.09 -0.73 3.50
CA LEU A 17 5.04 -1.48 2.66
C LEU A 17 6.29 -1.87 3.45
N LEU A 18 6.90 -0.93 4.16
CA LEU A 18 8.07 -1.20 5.00
C LEU A 18 7.77 -2.27 6.04
N TYR A 19 6.60 -2.20 6.69
CA TYR A 19 6.16 -3.20 7.65
C TYR A 19 6.03 -4.60 7.01
N PHE A 20 5.36 -4.72 5.86
CA PHE A 20 5.23 -6.02 5.19
C PHE A 20 6.56 -6.57 4.67
N ILE A 21 7.45 -5.72 4.16
CA ILE A 21 8.80 -6.11 3.78
C ILE A 21 9.57 -6.63 5.00
N SER A 22 9.44 -5.97 6.15
CA SER A 22 10.05 -6.40 7.41
C SER A 22 9.58 -7.79 7.82
N ILE A 23 8.27 -8.08 7.67
CA ILE A 23 7.69 -9.40 7.93
C ILE A 23 8.27 -10.45 6.99
N ILE A 24 8.33 -10.15 5.68
CA ILE A 24 8.89 -11.07 4.68
C ILE A 24 10.35 -11.40 5.04
N VAL A 25 11.17 -10.38 5.33
CA VAL A 25 12.58 -10.56 5.73
C VAL A 25 12.69 -11.35 7.02
N GLY A 26 11.83 -11.07 8.01
CA GLY A 26 11.80 -11.83 9.27
C GLY A 26 11.51 -13.30 9.04
N ILE A 27 10.47 -13.61 8.26
CA ILE A 27 10.07 -15.00 7.95
C ILE A 27 11.16 -15.73 7.16
N THR A 28 11.78 -15.10 6.16
CA THR A 28 12.84 -15.73 5.37
C THR A 28 14.15 -15.88 6.12
N SER A 29 14.38 -15.10 7.18
CA SER A 29 15.57 -15.20 8.03
C SER A 29 15.49 -16.32 9.07
N LEU A 30 14.30 -16.88 9.34
CA LEU A 30 14.14 -18.03 10.24
C LEU A 30 14.55 -19.32 9.50
N SER A 31 15.76 -19.82 9.79
CA SER A 31 16.39 -20.99 9.17
C SER A 31 15.74 -22.36 9.47
N GLY A 32 14.51 -22.39 10.01
CA GLY A 32 13.92 -23.59 10.61
C GLY A 32 12.74 -24.24 9.88
N PHE A 33 12.06 -23.55 8.95
CA PHE A 33 10.74 -24.03 8.47
C PHE A 33 10.48 -23.76 6.97
N PRO A 34 11.00 -24.58 6.04
CA PRO A 34 10.87 -24.34 4.60
C PRO A 34 9.41 -24.37 4.09
N GLY A 35 8.48 -25.04 4.80
CA GLY A 35 7.06 -25.12 4.42
C GLY A 35 6.18 -23.95 4.89
N ALA A 36 6.51 -23.31 6.01
CA ALA A 36 5.77 -22.13 6.51
C ALA A 36 6.16 -20.84 5.74
N SER A 37 7.30 -20.87 5.06
CA SER A 37 7.83 -19.72 4.32
C SER A 37 7.00 -19.30 3.11
N ILE A 38 6.30 -20.22 2.45
CA ILE A 38 5.56 -19.88 1.23
C ILE A 38 4.31 -19.06 1.56
N LEU A 39 3.46 -19.55 2.46
CA LEU A 39 2.27 -18.81 2.89
C LEU A 39 2.64 -17.53 3.65
N GLY A 40 3.70 -17.59 4.47
CA GLY A 40 4.22 -16.44 5.20
C GLY A 40 4.71 -15.29 4.31
N VAL A 41 5.10 -15.58 3.06
CA VAL A 41 5.53 -14.56 2.08
C VAL A 41 4.39 -14.18 1.12
N ILE A 42 3.56 -15.13 0.69
CA ILE A 42 2.43 -14.87 -0.22
C ILE A 42 1.41 -13.93 0.41
N ILE A 43 1.06 -14.13 1.69
CA ILE A 43 0.07 -13.29 2.38
C ILE A 43 0.50 -11.80 2.38
N PRO A 44 1.69 -11.43 2.90
CA PRO A 44 2.13 -10.04 2.86
C PRO A 44 2.30 -9.49 1.44
N LEU A 45 2.65 -10.32 0.44
CA LEU A 45 2.67 -9.90 -0.97
C LEU A 45 1.29 -9.50 -1.49
N ILE A 46 0.25 -10.30 -1.21
CA ILE A 46 -1.13 -9.96 -1.58
C ILE A 46 -1.56 -8.66 -0.89
N LEU A 47 -1.23 -8.50 0.40
CA LEU A 47 -1.53 -7.29 1.15
C LEU A 47 -0.82 -6.06 0.59
N ILE A 48 0.44 -6.18 0.16
CA ILE A 48 1.17 -5.10 -0.55
C ILE A 48 0.40 -4.70 -1.81
N GLY A 49 -0.02 -5.68 -2.63
CA GLY A 49 -0.81 -5.42 -3.83
C GLY A 49 -2.12 -4.68 -3.53
N PHE A 50 -2.85 -5.12 -2.50
CA PHE A 50 -4.07 -4.48 -2.06
C PHE A 50 -3.84 -3.04 -1.56
N SER A 51 -2.74 -2.81 -0.84
CA SER A 51 -2.34 -1.49 -0.34
C SER A 51 -2.09 -0.50 -1.48
N ILE A 52 -1.43 -0.97 -2.55
CA ILE A 52 -1.16 -0.16 -3.73
C ILE A 52 -2.45 0.14 -4.49
N SER A 53 -3.35 -0.84 -4.63
CA SER A 53 -4.66 -0.61 -5.26
C SER A 53 -5.47 0.45 -4.50
N ALA A 54 -5.53 0.35 -3.17
CA ALA A 54 -6.22 1.33 -2.34
C ALA A 54 -5.61 2.74 -2.47
N LEU A 55 -4.29 2.85 -2.63
CA LEU A 55 -3.63 4.14 -2.91
C LEU A 55 -4.05 4.70 -4.28
N ILE A 56 -4.08 3.87 -5.31
CA ILE A 56 -4.50 4.27 -6.66
C ILE A 56 -5.95 4.77 -6.64
N ASP A 57 -6.85 4.04 -6.00
CA ASP A 57 -8.25 4.42 -5.91
C ASP A 57 -8.43 5.75 -5.16
N ARG A 58 -7.68 5.96 -4.06
CA ARG A 58 -7.68 7.25 -3.35
C ARG A 58 -7.11 8.38 -4.17
N ILE A 59 -6.06 8.14 -4.96
CA ILE A 59 -5.52 9.14 -5.89
C ILE A 59 -6.57 9.51 -6.93
N LYS A 60 -7.31 8.53 -7.47
CA LYS A 60 -8.38 8.78 -8.45
C LYS A 60 -9.54 9.56 -7.84
N GLU A 61 -10.04 9.14 -6.68
CA GLU A 61 -11.15 9.81 -5.98
C GLU A 61 -10.83 11.28 -5.66
N ILE A 62 -9.60 11.55 -5.18
CA ILE A 62 -9.16 12.93 -4.91
C ILE A 62 -9.08 13.76 -6.20
N LYS A 63 -8.74 13.16 -7.34
CA LYS A 63 -8.66 13.85 -8.64
C LYS A 63 -10.05 14.07 -9.25
N GLU A 64 -10.91 13.05 -9.25
CA GLU A 64 -12.26 13.11 -9.83
C GLU A 64 -13.18 14.05 -9.04
N GLY A 65 -13.14 14.01 -7.71
CA GLY A 65 -13.91 14.94 -6.87
C GLY A 65 -13.52 16.40 -7.10
N GLU A 66 -12.29 16.67 -7.54
CA GLU A 66 -11.83 18.02 -7.87
C GLU A 66 -12.24 18.44 -9.30
N GLU A 67 -12.35 17.52 -10.26
CA GLU A 67 -12.88 17.79 -11.61
C GLU A 67 -14.38 18.11 -11.58
N ASP A 68 -15.17 17.41 -10.74
CA ASP A 68 -16.60 17.70 -10.55
C ASP A 68 -16.81 19.09 -9.91
N ASP A 69 -16.01 19.44 -8.90
CA ASP A 69 -16.06 20.76 -8.25
C ASP A 69 -15.73 21.92 -9.21
N LEU A 70 -14.78 21.72 -10.13
CA LEU A 70 -14.41 22.71 -11.16
C LEU A 70 -15.50 22.90 -12.23
N SER A 71 -16.28 21.85 -12.55
CA SER A 71 -17.38 21.94 -13.52
C SER A 71 -18.58 22.76 -13.04
N LYS A 72 -18.63 23.07 -11.73
CA LYS A 72 -19.70 23.83 -11.08
C LYS A 72 -19.48 25.35 -11.03
N TYR A 73 -18.41 25.87 -11.63
CA TYR A 73 -18.10 27.30 -11.71
C TYR A 73 -17.78 27.73 -13.14
#